data_AF-A0A1W9UXK2-F1
#
_entry.id   AF-A0A1W9UXK2-F1
#
_cell.length_a   1.000
_cell.length_b   1.000
_cell.length_c   1.000
_cell.angle_alpha   90.00
_cell.angle_beta   90.00
_cell.angle_gamma   90.00
#
_symmetry.space_group_name_H-M   'P 1'
#
loop_
_entity.id
_entity.type
_entity.pdbx_description
1 polymer ?
#
loop_
_entity_poly.entity_id
_entity_poly.type
_entity_poly.pdbx_seq_one_letter_code
_entity_poly.pdbx_strand_id
1 'polypeptide(L)'
;MASLLKKLASLFTPEGGRDVYAYWLDVQCDRCGEKIRTRVDLRNDLSIRYGETDQDTTYFCRKVIVGSGHCFQQITAELTFDAKRHLIHHQIQGAKLVDEEEYFDQENE
;
A
#
# COMPACT_ATOMS: atom_id res chain seq x y z
N MET A 1 -28.49 15.40 27.02
CA MET A 1 -28.92 15.91 25.69
C MET A 1 -27.71 16.35 24.87
N ALA A 2 -26.73 15.47 24.61
CA ALA A 2 -25.48 15.82 23.89
C ALA A 2 -25.12 14.77 22.81
N SER A 3 -26.12 14.01 22.33
CA SER A 3 -25.91 12.90 21.39
C SER A 3 -26.20 13.28 19.93
N LEU A 4 -27.10 14.25 19.71
CA LEU A 4 -27.53 14.66 18.37
C LEU A 4 -26.49 15.56 17.66
N LEU A 5 -25.85 16.48 18.38
CA LEU A 5 -24.82 17.37 17.81
C LEU A 5 -23.54 16.61 17.42
N LYS A 6 -23.17 15.55 18.14
CA LYS A 6 -22.00 14.72 17.82
C LYS A 6 -22.18 13.90 16.53
N LYS A 7 -23.40 13.44 16.24
CA LYS A 7 -23.72 12.71 15.00
C LYS A 7 -23.73 13.60 13.75
N LEU A 8 -24.02 14.89 13.92
CA LEU A 8 -23.93 15.86 12.83
C LEU A 8 -22.48 16.26 12.56
N ALA A 9 -21.66 16.41 13.61
CA ALA A 9 -20.24 16.72 13.47
C ALA A 9 -19.45 15.63 12.72
N SER A 10 -19.79 14.35 12.90
CA SER A 10 -19.12 13.24 12.18
C SER A 10 -19.39 13.22 10.67
N LEU A 11 -20.41 13.95 10.18
CA LEU A 11 -20.67 14.13 8.75
C LEU A 11 -19.85 15.27 8.13
N PHE A 12 -19.30 16.16 8.97
CA PHE A 12 -18.41 17.24 8.57
C PHE A 12 -16.95 16.92 8.85
N THR A 13 -16.65 15.75 9.43
CA THR A 13 -15.28 15.23 9.44
C THR A 13 -14.89 14.99 7.98
N PRO A 14 -13.92 15.73 7.42
CA PRO A 14 -13.40 15.40 6.11
C PRO A 14 -12.84 13.99 6.26
N GLU A 15 -13.36 13.02 5.52
CA GLU A 15 -12.59 11.81 5.23
C GLU A 15 -11.26 12.35 4.69
N GLY A 16 -10.19 12.24 5.48
CA GLY A 16 -8.87 12.67 5.06
C GLY A 16 -8.64 12.05 3.70
N GLY A 17 -8.58 12.88 2.66
CA GLY A 17 -8.74 12.43 1.29
C GLY A 17 -7.78 11.29 1.04
N ARG A 18 -8.30 10.07 0.87
CA ARG A 18 -7.48 8.91 0.51
C ARG A 18 -6.65 9.34 -0.68
N ASP A 19 -5.32 9.30 -0.55
CA ASP A 19 -4.43 9.61 -1.66
C ASP A 19 -4.68 8.54 -2.72
N VAL A 20 -5.54 8.87 -3.68
CA VAL A 20 -5.99 7.99 -4.78
C VAL A 20 -4.83 7.53 -5.67
N TYR A 21 -3.63 8.06 -5.46
CA TYR A 21 -2.41 7.68 -6.16
C TYR A 21 -1.37 7.01 -5.26
N ALA A 22 -1.70 6.70 -4.01
CA ALA A 22 -0.87 5.89 -3.14
C ALA A 22 -1.43 4.48 -3.04
N TYR A 23 -0.60 3.49 -3.32
CA TYR A 23 -0.83 2.11 -2.92
C TYR A 23 0.07 1.80 -1.74
N TRP A 24 -0.52 1.53 -0.57
CA TRP A 24 0.21 1.14 0.63
C TRP A 24 0.45 -0.36 0.62
N LEU A 25 1.69 -0.75 0.90
CA LEU A 25 2.11 -2.13 0.98
C LEU A 25 2.70 -2.37 2.37
N ASP A 26 2.03 -3.21 3.13
CA ASP A 26 2.46 -3.62 4.46
C ASP A 26 3.03 -5.04 4.41
N VAL A 27 4.26 -5.17 4.88
CA VAL A 27 4.99 -6.45 4.87
C VAL A 27 5.60 -6.72 6.23
N GLN A 28 5.66 -7.99 6.62
CA GLN A 28 6.41 -8.45 7.79
C GLN A 28 7.64 -9.23 7.33
N CYS A 29 8.84 -8.76 7.70
CA CYS A 29 10.09 -9.41 7.36
C CYS A 29 10.18 -10.83 7.93
N ASP A 30 10.55 -11.81 7.09
CA ASP A 30 10.66 -13.22 7.52
C ASP A 30 11.84 -13.46 8.48
N ARG A 31 12.85 -12.58 8.46
CA ARG A 31 14.08 -12.74 9.24
C ARG A 31 13.98 -12.16 10.65
N CYS A 32 13.57 -10.90 10.78
CA CYS A 32 13.51 -10.20 12.07
C CYS A 32 12.10 -9.97 12.59
N GLY A 33 11.07 -10.20 11.77
CA GLY A 33 9.68 -9.96 12.13
C GLY A 33 9.25 -8.49 12.12
N GLU A 34 10.12 -7.54 11.73
CA GLU A 34 9.78 -6.11 11.59
C GLU A 34 8.64 -5.95 10.58
N LYS A 35 7.60 -5.18 10.97
CA LYS A 35 6.52 -4.77 10.07
C LYS A 35 6.91 -3.45 9.44
N ILE A 36 6.87 -3.40 8.11
CA ILE A 36 7.32 -2.26 7.33
C ILE A 36 6.17 -1.86 6.41
N ARG A 37 5.75 -0.59 6.51
CA ARG A 37 4.82 0.04 5.59
C ARG A 37 5.61 0.78 4.52
N THR A 38 5.30 0.53 3.25
CA THR A 38 5.89 1.27 2.13
C THR A 38 4.81 1.82 1.20
N ARG A 39 5.07 3.01 0.65
CA ARG A 39 4.19 3.64 -0.33
C ARG A 39 4.67 3.32 -1.74
N VAL A 40 3.77 2.89 -2.61
CA VAL A 40 3.96 2.86 -4.05
C VAL A 40 3.19 4.04 -4.65
N ASP A 41 3.90 4.92 -5.33
CA ASP A 41 3.28 6.03 -6.05
C ASP A 41 2.72 5.52 -7.39
N LEU A 42 1.40 5.41 -7.49
CA LEU A 42 0.75 4.89 -8.68
C LEU A 42 0.98 5.77 -9.91
N ARG A 43 1.40 7.02 -9.78
CA ARG A 43 1.75 7.88 -10.93
C ARG A 43 3.19 7.75 -11.36
N ASN A 44 4.10 7.60 -10.39
CA ASN A 44 5.54 7.78 -10.61
C ASN A 44 6.37 6.49 -10.48
N ASP A 45 5.92 5.51 -9.69
CA ASP A 45 6.67 4.27 -9.44
C ASP A 45 6.36 3.16 -10.46
N LEU A 46 5.33 3.35 -11.29
CA LEU A 46 4.85 2.32 -12.22
C LEU A 46 5.54 2.39 -13.58
N SER A 47 6.03 1.25 -14.04
CA SER A 47 6.48 1.04 -15.43
C SER A 47 5.35 0.47 -16.28
N ILE A 48 5.16 1.00 -17.48
CA ILE A 48 4.10 0.55 -18.39
C ILE A 48 4.56 -0.70 -19.14
N ARG A 49 3.67 -1.69 -19.25
CA ARG A 49 3.80 -2.85 -20.15
C ARG A 49 2.64 -2.81 -21.15
N TYR A 50 2.94 -2.40 -22.37
CA TYR A 50 1.96 -2.30 -23.45
C TYR A 50 1.48 -3.70 -23.86
N GLY A 51 0.16 -3.88 -23.89
CA GLY A 51 -0.48 -5.04 -24.49
C GLY A 51 -0.83 -4.81 -25.96
N GLU A 52 -1.52 -5.77 -26.57
CA GLU A 52 -2.03 -5.61 -27.95
C GLU A 52 -3.13 -4.55 -28.04
N THR A 53 -3.90 -4.39 -26.96
CA THR A 53 -4.90 -3.33 -26.80
C THR A 53 -4.64 -2.49 -25.55
N ASP A 54 -5.29 -1.32 -25.47
CA ASP A 54 -5.25 -0.48 -24.26
C ASP A 54 -5.76 -1.23 -23.02
N GLN A 55 -6.66 -2.19 -23.19
CA GLN A 55 -7.23 -2.99 -22.09
C GLN A 55 -6.23 -4.06 -21.58
N ASP A 56 -5.32 -4.50 -22.45
CA ASP A 56 -4.28 -5.47 -22.12
C ASP A 56 -3.02 -4.79 -21.55
N THR A 57 -2.99 -3.46 -21.55
CA THR A 57 -1.89 -2.70 -20.95
C THR A 57 -1.91 -2.87 -19.44
N THR A 58 -0.77 -3.29 -18.91
CA THR A 58 -0.56 -3.48 -17.47
C THR A 58 0.52 -2.54 -16.97
N TYR A 59 0.53 -2.31 -15.67
CA TYR A 59 1.57 -1.55 -15.01
C TYR A 59 2.33 -2.46 -14.05
N PHE A 60 3.65 -2.29 -14.00
CA PHE A 60 4.52 -3.10 -13.18
C PHE A 60 5.38 -2.22 -12.28
N CYS A 61 5.52 -2.62 -11.02
CA CYS A 61 6.43 -1.99 -10.07
C CYS A 61 7.29 -3.07 -9.40
N ARG A 62 8.60 -2.85 -9.37
CA ARG A 62 9.54 -3.63 -8.56
C ARG A 62 10.12 -2.74 -7.49
N LYS A 63 9.77 -3.00 -6.23
CA LYS A 63 10.25 -2.24 -5.08
C LYS A 63 11.15 -3.12 -4.21
N VAL A 64 12.30 -2.59 -3.83
CA VAL A 64 13.18 -3.21 -2.84
C VAL A 64 13.01 -2.45 -1.53
N ILE A 65 12.61 -3.17 -0.49
CA ILE A 65 12.30 -2.63 0.83
C ILE A 65 13.38 -3.13 1.79
N VAL A 66 13.91 -2.22 2.60
CA VAL A 66 14.83 -2.51 3.69
C VAL A 66 14.25 -1.86 4.94
N GLY A 67 14.23 -2.61 6.04
CA GLY A 67 13.72 -2.15 7.33
C GLY A 67 14.56 -1.02 7.92
N SER A 68 14.00 -0.39 8.94
CA SER A 68 14.66 0.69 9.68
C SER A 68 15.55 0.17 10.81
N GLY A 69 15.33 -1.08 11.24
CA GLY A 69 16.10 -1.73 12.28
C GLY A 69 17.50 -2.17 11.83
N HIS A 70 18.11 -3.06 12.62
CA HIS A 70 19.43 -3.64 12.32
C HIS A 70 19.38 -4.83 11.34
N CYS A 71 18.22 -5.10 10.74
CA CYS A 71 18.03 -6.19 9.78
C CYS A 71 18.13 -5.65 8.35
N PHE A 72 19.25 -5.88 7.70
CA PHE A 72 19.48 -5.45 6.30
C PHE A 72 18.96 -6.46 5.26
N GLN A 73 17.99 -7.31 5.64
CA GLN A 73 17.37 -8.24 4.70
C GLN A 73 16.61 -7.43 3.63
N GLN A 74 16.92 -7.68 2.36
CA GLN A 74 16.17 -7.08 1.25
C GLN A 74 14.87 -7.86 1.06
N ILE A 75 13.76 -7.14 1.12
CA ILE A 75 12.44 -7.63 0.74
C ILE A 75 12.15 -7.12 -0.67
N THR A 76 11.87 -8.01 -1.60
CA THR A 76 11.52 -7.62 -2.96
C THR A 76 10.01 -7.77 -3.15
N ALA A 77 9.36 -6.69 -3.55
CA ALA A 77 7.95 -6.66 -3.91
C ALA A 77 7.83 -6.42 -5.42
N GLU A 78 7.25 -7.38 -6.12
CA GLU A 78 6.89 -7.26 -7.52
C GLU A 78 5.37 -7.18 -7.62
N LEU A 79 4.88 -6.05 -8.13
CA LEU A 79 3.47 -5.71 -8.17
C LEU A 79 3.05 -5.47 -9.61
N THR A 80 1.91 -6.04 -10.01
CA THR A 80 1.29 -5.79 -11.31
C THR A 80 -0.10 -5.25 -11.12
N PHE A 81 -0.40 -4.18 -11.84
CA PHE A 81 -1.67 -3.48 -11.82
C PHE A 81 -2.33 -3.51 -13.20
N ASP A 82 -3.67 -3.46 -13.21
CA ASP A 82 -4.47 -3.35 -14.43
C ASP A 82 -4.40 -1.93 -15.03
N ALA A 83 -5.06 -1.72 -16.18
CA ALA A 83 -5.15 -0.42 -16.84
C ALA A 83 -5.74 0.71 -15.95
N LYS A 84 -6.53 0.35 -14.93
CA LYS A 84 -7.12 1.27 -13.93
C LYS A 84 -6.24 1.44 -12.69
N ARG A 85 -5.04 0.84 -12.69
CA ARG A 85 -4.06 0.83 -11.58
C ARG A 85 -4.58 0.09 -10.34
N HIS A 86 -5.49 -0.87 -10.49
CA HIS A 86 -5.84 -1.81 -9.42
C HIS A 86 -4.83 -2.95 -9.40
N LEU A 87 -4.41 -3.38 -8.21
CA LEU A 87 -3.49 -4.50 -8.07
C LEU A 87 -4.19 -5.79 -8.52
N ILE A 88 -3.56 -6.49 -9.47
CA ILE A 88 -4.06 -7.79 -9.99
C ILE A 88 -3.11 -8.94 -9.70
N HIS A 89 -1.84 -8.66 -9.40
CA HIS A 89 -0.87 -9.67 -9.03
C HIS A 89 0.23 -9.08 -8.15
N HIS A 90 0.68 -9.87 -7.17
CA HIS A 90 1.83 -9.53 -6.34
C HIS A 90 2.69 -10.77 -6.11
N GLN A 91 4.00 -10.55 -5.99
CA GLN A 91 4.96 -11.53 -5.52
C GLN A 91 5.90 -10.84 -4.53
N ILE A 92 5.91 -11.34 -3.29
CA ILE A 92 6.77 -10.83 -2.23
C ILE A 92 7.82 -11.89 -1.89
N GLN A 93 9.08 -11.47 -1.77
CA GLN A 93 10.20 -12.32 -1.39
C GLN A 93 10.86 -11.78 -0.11
N GLY A 94 11.11 -12.66 0.86
CA GLY A 94 11.76 -12.31 2.13
C GLY A 94 10.83 -11.67 3.17
N ALA A 95 9.53 -11.63 2.89
CA ALA A 95 8.49 -11.18 3.78
C ALA A 95 7.14 -11.79 3.41
N LYS A 96 6.19 -11.67 4.32
CA LYS A 96 4.76 -11.93 4.09
C LYS A 96 3.96 -10.64 4.12
N LEU A 97 2.85 -10.60 3.37
CA LEU A 97 1.88 -9.51 3.44
C LEU A 97 1.21 -9.46 4.81
N VAL A 98 0.88 -8.25 5.26
CA VAL A 98 0.10 -7.98 6.47
C VAL A 98 -1.17 -7.25 6.04
N ASP A 99 -2.33 -7.71 6.49
CA ASP A 99 -3.58 -7.01 6.21
C ASP A 99 -3.64 -5.68 6.99
N GLU A 100 -4.09 -4.64 6.29
CA GLU A 100 -4.04 -3.23 6.71
C GLU A 100 -4.87 -2.94 7.97
N GLU A 101 -5.88 -3.77 8.25
CA GLU A 101 -6.89 -3.58 9.31
C GLU A 101 -6.38 -3.80 10.74
N GLU A 102 -5.18 -4.35 10.94
CA GLU A 102 -4.77 -4.82 12.28
C GLU A 102 -3.69 -4.01 12.99
N TYR A 103 -2.97 -3.07 12.34
CA TYR A 103 -1.71 -2.61 12.94
C TYR A 103 -1.32 -1.13 12.86
N PHE A 104 -1.71 -0.38 11.84
CA PHE A 104 -1.17 0.97 11.63
C PHE A 104 -2.10 2.13 12.03
N ASP A 105 -3.29 1.82 12.57
CA ASP A 105 -4.19 2.81 13.19
C ASP A 105 -3.65 3.39 14.51
N GLN A 106 -2.53 2.87 15.04
CA GLN A 106 -1.96 3.29 16.32
C GLN A 106 -0.93 4.45 16.24
N GLU A 107 -0.62 5.00 15.06
CA GLU A 107 0.33 6.13 14.93
C GLU A 107 -0.34 7.52 14.88
N ASN A 108 -1.65 7.62 15.14
CA ASN A 108 -2.36 8.91 15.19
C ASN A 108 -2.87 9.28 16.61
N GLU A 109 -2.17 8.89 17.67
CA GLU A 109 -2.43 9.36 19.06
C GLU A 109 -1.32 10.29 19.58
#